data_AF-A0A2P6CEW7-F1
#
_entry.id   AF-A0A2P6CEW7-F1
#
_cell.length_a   1.000
_cell.length_b   1.000
_cell.length_c   1.000
_cell.angle_alpha   90.00
_cell.angle_beta   90.00
_cell.angle_gamma   90.00
#
_symmetry.space_group_name_H-M   'P 1'
#
loop_
_entity.id
_entity.type
_entity.pdbx_description
1 polymer ?
#
loop_
_entity_poly.entity_id
_entity_poly.type
_entity_poly.pdbx_seq_one_letter_code
_entity_poly.pdbx_strand_id
1 'polypeptide(L)'
;MNKLPILKKILFLLLFFQISLLFSQDLIIKDHDYWSYYDKGGLENDWVELADFSNWKSGKSPLGYGDDKIITKLDFGGNKQRKHITKYFKKILNFDNNYIAYEFKIQRDDGAVVYVNGKEVFRDNMPNSTISNSTFALSTIKSKQEHLFKQHFFDSSIFKKGKNIISVSIHQSYRTSSDCIFSLELIGHNNPDILSFVLENKDIKNQELESKIKDLNAKFEYEKIVLQKQSLESTNYNLKVMVSLISLLFIMALIGYYFILENVKKNNLEKNEEMALIEAKNTKKDKEMITLSTNLLYHKQYFKEIKADLKGIKTDDKSATRAIINQIDYVLEGDEDWTILKEHFNAVYDNFYDTLIAKHPTITETELRHCMFIKLHLHTKEIAKILLIDPRSVQTARYRIKKKMNLSEEEDLRDYLLNLVE
;
A
#
# COMPACT_ATOMS: atom_id res chain seq x y z
N MET A 1 -11.59 -64.62 101.12
CA MET A 1 -12.93 -64.09 100.75
C MET A 1 -12.76 -63.07 99.62
N ASN A 2 -13.28 -63.42 98.45
CA ASN A 2 -12.97 -62.87 97.14
C ASN A 2 -13.57 -61.47 96.90
N LYS A 3 -12.77 -60.41 96.97
CA LYS A 3 -13.10 -59.07 96.43
C LYS A 3 -12.67 -58.88 94.96
N LEU A 4 -12.48 -59.97 94.21
CA LEU A 4 -12.11 -59.93 92.79
C LEU A 4 -13.26 -59.79 91.75
N PRO A 5 -14.56 -60.05 92.03
CA PRO A 5 -15.57 -60.02 90.98
C PRO A 5 -16.16 -58.63 90.67
N ILE A 6 -16.00 -57.65 91.57
CA ILE A 6 -16.55 -56.29 91.40
C ILE A 6 -15.60 -55.41 90.56
N LEU A 7 -14.28 -55.54 90.76
CA LEU A 7 -13.29 -54.77 90.02
C LEU A 7 -13.27 -55.14 88.52
N LYS A 8 -13.45 -56.43 88.18
CA LYS A 8 -13.59 -56.88 86.78
C LYS A 8 -14.88 -56.39 86.13
N LYS A 9 -16.00 -56.29 86.88
CA LYS A 9 -17.26 -55.73 86.35
C LYS A 9 -17.18 -54.22 86.13
N ILE A 10 -16.50 -53.47 87.01
CA ILE A 10 -16.27 -52.02 86.85
C ILE A 10 -15.29 -51.75 85.70
N LEU A 11 -14.23 -52.56 85.56
CA LEU A 11 -13.29 -52.46 84.44
C LEU A 11 -13.95 -52.82 83.10
N PHE A 12 -14.87 -53.78 83.07
CA PHE A 12 -15.66 -54.12 81.88
C PHE A 12 -16.71 -53.04 81.54
N LEU A 13 -17.28 -52.38 82.56
CA LEU A 13 -18.20 -51.23 82.38
C LEU A 13 -17.46 -49.98 81.89
N LEU A 14 -16.21 -49.76 82.32
CA LEU A 14 -15.33 -48.69 81.85
C LEU A 14 -14.77 -48.97 80.45
N LEU A 15 -14.47 -50.23 80.11
CA LEU A 15 -14.11 -50.63 78.74
C LEU A 15 -15.30 -50.54 77.77
N PHE A 16 -16.54 -50.70 78.24
CA PHE A 16 -17.74 -50.46 77.43
C PHE A 16 -18.06 -48.97 77.25
N PHE A 17 -17.45 -48.08 78.05
CA PHE A 17 -17.65 -46.63 77.94
C PHE A 17 -16.54 -45.91 77.13
N GLN A 18 -15.55 -46.65 76.62
CA GLN A 18 -14.46 -46.09 75.79
C GLN A 18 -14.47 -46.55 74.32
N ILE A 19 -15.53 -47.22 73.86
CA ILE A 19 -15.72 -47.52 72.44
C ILE A 19 -16.91 -46.73 71.90
N SER A 20 -16.74 -45.42 71.81
CA SER A 20 -17.48 -44.54 70.91
C SER A 20 -16.79 -43.19 70.76
N LEU A 21 -15.46 -43.20 70.53
CA LEU A 21 -14.89 -42.16 69.67
C LEU A 21 -15.31 -42.50 68.24
N LEU A 22 -16.57 -42.21 67.94
CA LEU A 22 -17.11 -42.21 66.60
C LEU A 22 -16.24 -41.27 65.78
N PHE A 23 -15.66 -41.80 64.70
CA PHE A 23 -15.15 -40.99 63.60
C PHE A 23 -16.28 -40.05 63.17
N SER A 24 -16.26 -38.79 63.63
CA SER A 24 -17.37 -37.84 63.43
C SER A 24 -17.25 -37.22 62.05
N GLN A 25 -17.63 -38.02 61.05
CA GLN A 25 -18.30 -37.50 59.88
C GLN A 25 -19.80 -37.52 60.18
N ASP A 26 -20.47 -36.40 59.90
CA ASP A 26 -21.91 -36.29 60.14
C ASP A 26 -22.62 -36.29 58.78
N LEU A 27 -23.50 -37.27 58.57
CA LEU A 27 -24.33 -37.33 57.38
C LEU A 27 -25.47 -36.30 57.48
N ILE A 28 -25.25 -35.12 56.91
CA ILE A 28 -26.13 -33.95 56.96
C ILE A 28 -27.35 -34.14 56.06
N ILE A 29 -27.13 -34.63 54.83
CA ILE A 29 -28.18 -35.07 53.92
C ILE A 29 -27.96 -36.54 53.66
N LYS A 30 -28.98 -37.35 53.93
CA LYS A 30 -28.97 -38.79 53.70
C LYS A 30 -29.59 -39.08 52.34
N ASP A 31 -29.23 -40.20 51.73
CA ASP A 31 -30.12 -40.79 50.73
C ASP A 31 -31.50 -41.05 51.37
N HIS A 32 -32.56 -40.96 50.58
CA HIS A 32 -33.96 -41.03 51.07
C HIS A 32 -34.44 -39.82 51.90
N ASP A 33 -33.72 -38.70 51.88
CA ASP A 33 -34.13 -37.46 52.54
C ASP A 33 -35.09 -36.62 51.67
N TYR A 34 -35.88 -35.75 52.31
CA TYR A 34 -36.85 -34.88 51.63
C TYR A 34 -36.17 -33.71 50.92
N TRP A 35 -36.64 -33.45 49.71
CA TRP A 35 -36.28 -32.32 48.86
C TRP A 35 -37.54 -31.58 48.40
N SER A 36 -37.48 -30.26 48.38
CA SER A 36 -38.44 -29.45 47.63
C SER A 36 -38.08 -29.54 46.14
N TYR A 37 -39.04 -29.80 45.27
CA TYR A 37 -38.79 -29.97 43.85
C TYR A 37 -39.82 -29.26 42.95
N TYR A 38 -39.35 -28.87 41.77
CA TYR A 38 -40.15 -28.28 40.69
C TYR A 38 -39.97 -29.07 39.39
N ASP A 39 -41.07 -29.68 38.92
CA ASP A 39 -41.11 -30.56 37.75
C ASP A 39 -42.00 -30.05 36.60
N LYS A 40 -42.63 -28.89 36.77
CA LYS A 40 -43.63 -28.34 35.83
C LYS A 40 -43.06 -27.66 34.58
N GLY A 41 -41.75 -27.64 34.39
CA GLY A 41 -41.10 -27.04 33.22
C GLY A 41 -39.82 -26.29 33.58
N GLY A 42 -39.34 -25.46 32.66
CA GLY A 42 -38.18 -24.59 32.92
C GLY A 42 -38.52 -23.43 33.85
N LEU A 43 -37.59 -23.08 34.75
CA LEU A 43 -37.62 -21.83 35.49
C LEU A 43 -36.73 -20.79 34.81
N GLU A 44 -36.93 -19.52 35.13
CA GLU A 44 -36.01 -18.44 34.76
C GLU A 44 -34.70 -18.54 35.54
N ASN A 45 -33.63 -17.91 35.07
CA ASN A 45 -32.27 -18.12 35.60
C ASN A 45 -32.08 -17.61 37.04
N ASP A 46 -32.95 -16.72 37.53
CA ASP A 46 -32.94 -16.17 38.89
C ASP A 46 -33.44 -17.16 39.96
N TRP A 47 -33.98 -18.31 39.56
CA TRP A 47 -34.56 -19.30 40.47
C TRP A 47 -33.60 -19.73 41.58
N VAL A 48 -32.28 -19.71 41.34
CA VAL A 48 -31.26 -20.09 42.33
C VAL A 48 -31.23 -19.11 43.50
N GLU A 49 -31.52 -17.82 43.25
CA GLU A 49 -31.47 -16.73 44.22
C GLU A 49 -32.75 -16.63 45.07
N LEU A 50 -33.86 -17.18 44.60
CA LEU A 50 -35.15 -17.13 45.30
C LEU A 50 -35.12 -17.94 46.61
N ALA A 51 -35.29 -17.27 47.75
CA ALA A 51 -35.33 -17.92 49.06
C ALA A 51 -36.68 -18.58 49.39
N ASP A 52 -37.75 -18.13 48.74
CA ASP A 52 -39.09 -18.72 48.88
C ASP A 52 -39.34 -19.73 47.76
N PHE A 53 -39.71 -20.94 48.16
CA PHE A 53 -40.12 -22.05 47.31
C PHE A 53 -41.23 -22.86 47.98
N SER A 54 -42.06 -22.19 48.78
CA SER A 54 -43.23 -22.76 49.45
C SER A 54 -44.22 -23.43 48.47
N ASN A 55 -44.29 -22.93 47.24
CA ASN A 55 -45.12 -23.48 46.16
C ASN A 55 -44.52 -24.74 45.49
N TRP A 56 -43.34 -25.19 45.89
CA TRP A 56 -42.71 -26.40 45.34
C TRP A 56 -43.25 -27.65 46.04
N LYS A 57 -43.33 -28.75 45.30
CA LYS A 57 -43.72 -30.05 45.87
C LYS A 57 -42.59 -30.56 46.76
N SER A 58 -42.87 -31.52 47.64
CA SER A 58 -41.88 -32.16 48.51
C SER A 58 -41.91 -33.67 48.36
N GLY A 59 -40.75 -34.31 48.33
CA GLY A 59 -40.63 -35.76 48.22
C GLY A 59 -39.23 -36.27 48.59
N LYS A 60 -39.12 -37.56 48.88
CA LYS A 60 -37.86 -38.22 49.23
C LYS A 60 -37.04 -38.57 47.99
N SER A 61 -35.72 -38.37 48.04
CA SER A 61 -34.81 -38.90 47.01
C SER A 61 -34.72 -40.44 47.08
N PRO A 62 -34.28 -41.16 46.04
CA PRO A 62 -34.09 -40.70 44.67
C PRO A 62 -35.41 -40.19 44.04
N LEU A 63 -35.36 -38.98 43.46
CA LEU A 63 -36.48 -38.37 42.73
C LEU A 63 -36.27 -38.55 41.24
N GLY A 64 -37.29 -38.96 40.49
CA GLY A 64 -37.08 -39.29 39.07
C GLY A 64 -38.27 -39.84 38.30
N TYR A 65 -38.01 -40.40 37.11
CA TYR A 65 -38.89 -41.35 36.43
C TYR A 65 -38.06 -42.43 35.73
N GLY A 66 -38.65 -43.58 35.38
CA GLY A 66 -38.03 -44.57 34.48
C GLY A 66 -37.14 -45.64 35.13
N ASP A 67 -36.89 -45.57 36.44
CA ASP A 67 -36.10 -46.53 37.25
C ASP A 67 -36.90 -47.02 38.48
N ASP A 68 -36.76 -48.30 38.84
CA ASP A 68 -37.47 -48.95 39.96
C ASP A 68 -37.02 -48.46 41.36
N LYS A 69 -35.85 -47.83 41.47
CA LYS A 69 -35.30 -47.28 42.72
C LYS A 69 -35.86 -45.90 43.07
N ILE A 70 -36.66 -45.29 42.18
CA ILE A 70 -37.24 -43.97 42.39
C ILE A 70 -38.32 -44.04 43.46
N ILE A 71 -38.19 -43.18 44.46
CA ILE A 71 -39.16 -43.07 45.56
C ILE A 71 -40.18 -41.99 45.27
N THR A 72 -39.72 -40.83 44.79
CA THR A 72 -40.62 -39.74 44.38
C THR A 72 -40.65 -39.62 42.87
N LYS A 73 -41.79 -39.97 42.27
CA LYS A 73 -41.99 -39.85 40.84
C LYS A 73 -42.15 -38.38 40.42
N LEU A 74 -41.34 -37.94 39.46
CA LEU A 74 -41.39 -36.62 38.85
C LEU A 74 -42.24 -36.64 37.59
N ASP A 75 -42.91 -35.51 37.31
CA ASP A 75 -43.55 -35.28 36.03
C ASP A 75 -42.50 -35.02 34.94
N PHE A 76 -42.59 -35.73 33.82
CA PHE A 76 -41.73 -35.52 32.66
C PHE A 76 -42.34 -34.51 31.66
N GLY A 77 -43.55 -34.03 31.89
CA GLY A 77 -44.35 -33.22 30.98
C GLY A 77 -45.35 -34.08 30.20
N GLY A 78 -46.45 -33.50 29.71
CA GLY A 78 -47.54 -34.25 29.07
C GLY A 78 -47.19 -34.96 27.74
N ASN A 79 -45.96 -34.87 27.25
CA ASN A 79 -45.54 -35.45 25.97
C ASN A 79 -44.24 -36.27 26.11
N LYS A 80 -44.33 -37.60 25.94
CA LYS A 80 -43.17 -38.51 26.01
C LYS A 80 -42.09 -38.24 24.96
N GLN A 81 -42.45 -37.64 23.83
CA GLN A 81 -41.50 -37.26 22.76
C GLN A 81 -40.85 -35.88 23.01
N ARG A 82 -41.36 -35.11 23.98
CA ARG A 82 -40.91 -33.75 24.30
C ARG A 82 -40.91 -33.52 25.81
N LYS A 83 -40.16 -34.33 26.56
CA LYS A 83 -40.05 -34.19 28.01
C LYS A 83 -39.41 -32.85 28.40
N HIS A 84 -39.72 -32.37 29.60
CA HIS A 84 -39.04 -31.23 30.21
C HIS A 84 -37.56 -31.57 30.41
N ILE A 85 -36.66 -30.74 29.87
CA ILE A 85 -35.20 -30.98 29.92
C ILE A 85 -34.69 -30.90 31.36
N THR A 86 -35.17 -29.92 32.12
CA THR A 86 -34.63 -29.61 33.44
C THR A 86 -35.60 -29.98 34.56
N LYS A 87 -35.07 -30.40 35.71
CA LYS A 87 -35.77 -30.56 36.99
C LYS A 87 -35.00 -29.82 38.07
N TYR A 88 -35.71 -29.19 39.00
CA TYR A 88 -35.09 -28.33 40.01
C TYR A 88 -35.38 -28.85 41.41
N PHE A 89 -34.38 -28.75 42.28
CA PHE A 89 -34.45 -29.22 43.65
C PHE A 89 -33.87 -28.17 44.59
N LYS A 90 -34.46 -28.03 45.77
CA LYS A 90 -33.99 -27.16 46.84
C LYS A 90 -34.09 -27.83 48.19
N LYS A 91 -33.11 -27.54 49.05
CA LYS A 91 -33.12 -27.95 50.46
C LYS A 91 -32.54 -26.85 51.33
N ILE A 92 -33.22 -26.58 52.45
CA ILE A 92 -32.74 -25.68 53.50
C ILE A 92 -31.96 -26.51 54.50
N LEU A 93 -30.76 -26.04 54.85
CA LEU A 93 -29.94 -26.59 55.92
C LEU A 93 -29.69 -25.50 56.95
N ASN A 94 -29.68 -25.85 58.23
CA ASN A 94 -29.23 -24.97 59.30
C ASN A 94 -27.95 -25.54 59.91
N PHE A 95 -26.86 -24.78 59.84
CA PHE A 95 -25.57 -25.21 60.38
C PHE A 95 -25.28 -24.50 61.71
N ASP A 96 -25.27 -25.29 62.78
CA ASP A 96 -24.83 -24.87 64.12
C ASP A 96 -23.40 -25.34 64.44
N ASN A 97 -22.90 -26.34 63.70
CA ASN A 97 -21.56 -26.93 63.83
C ASN A 97 -20.60 -26.41 62.73
N ASN A 98 -19.32 -26.24 63.09
CA ASN A 98 -18.26 -25.84 62.16
C ASN A 98 -17.51 -27.07 61.61
N TYR A 99 -18.08 -27.73 60.59
CA TYR A 99 -17.31 -28.71 59.82
C TYR A 99 -16.15 -28.02 59.11
N ILE A 100 -15.02 -28.71 58.96
CA ILE A 100 -13.83 -28.16 58.30
C ILE A 100 -13.85 -28.41 56.78
N ALA A 101 -14.59 -29.43 56.34
CA ALA A 101 -14.85 -29.72 54.94
C ALA A 101 -16.19 -30.40 54.74
N TYR A 102 -16.67 -30.37 53.51
CA TYR A 102 -17.93 -30.99 53.10
C TYR A 102 -17.68 -31.88 51.88
N GLU A 103 -18.30 -33.06 51.89
CA GLU A 103 -18.29 -34.00 50.78
C GLU A 103 -19.71 -34.11 50.22
N PHE A 104 -19.86 -33.74 48.95
CA PHE A 104 -21.07 -33.95 48.18
C PHE A 104 -20.97 -35.27 47.43
N LYS A 105 -21.97 -36.11 47.63
CA LYS A 105 -22.19 -37.31 46.82
C LYS A 105 -23.42 -37.06 45.98
N ILE A 106 -23.29 -36.99 44.65
CA ILE A 106 -24.44 -36.80 43.76
C ILE A 106 -24.65 -38.00 42.83
N GLN A 107 -25.90 -38.46 42.77
CA GLN A 107 -26.42 -39.36 41.75
C GLN A 107 -27.34 -38.55 40.84
N ARG A 108 -27.07 -38.61 39.52
CA ARG A 108 -27.78 -37.84 38.51
C ARG A 108 -27.88 -38.61 37.20
N ASP A 109 -28.95 -38.33 36.47
CA ASP A 109 -29.14 -38.72 35.08
C ASP A 109 -29.89 -37.57 34.35
N ASP A 110 -29.26 -36.84 33.41
CA ASP A 110 -27.94 -37.07 32.80
C ASP A 110 -26.84 -36.16 33.38
N GLY A 111 -27.15 -34.88 33.59
CA GLY A 111 -26.22 -33.86 34.07
C GLY A 111 -26.79 -33.08 35.25
N ALA A 112 -25.91 -32.48 36.05
CA ALA A 112 -26.28 -31.73 37.25
C ALA A 112 -25.50 -30.43 37.38
N VAL A 113 -26.15 -29.40 37.92
CA VAL A 113 -25.48 -28.19 38.45
C VAL A 113 -25.94 -27.97 39.87
N VAL A 114 -24.98 -27.79 40.78
CA VAL A 114 -25.23 -27.60 42.21
C VAL A 114 -24.78 -26.21 42.63
N TYR A 115 -25.66 -25.54 43.35
CA TYR A 115 -25.46 -24.21 43.89
C TYR A 115 -25.65 -24.24 45.41
N VAL A 116 -24.84 -23.48 46.11
CA VAL A 116 -24.98 -23.22 47.54
C VAL A 116 -25.14 -21.71 47.74
N ASN A 117 -26.26 -21.30 48.33
CA ASN A 117 -26.59 -19.89 48.59
C ASN A 117 -26.49 -19.01 47.33
N GLY A 118 -27.01 -19.48 46.19
CA GLY A 118 -26.96 -18.75 44.92
C GLY A 118 -25.68 -18.96 44.11
N LYS A 119 -24.58 -19.42 44.73
CA LYS A 119 -23.30 -19.59 44.06
C LYS A 119 -23.13 -21.02 43.55
N GLU A 120 -22.78 -21.18 42.28
CA GLU A 120 -22.42 -22.49 41.72
C GLU A 120 -21.16 -23.04 42.42
N VAL A 121 -21.25 -24.28 42.92
CA VAL A 121 -20.13 -24.97 43.57
C VAL A 121 -19.50 -26.02 42.65
N PHE A 122 -20.31 -26.72 41.86
CA PHE A 122 -19.84 -27.61 40.81
C PHE A 122 -20.96 -27.94 39.82
N ARG A 123 -20.55 -28.44 38.67
CA ARG A 123 -21.40 -29.08 37.66
C ARG A 123 -20.80 -30.41 37.26
N ASP A 124 -21.64 -31.37 36.90
CA ASP A 124 -21.26 -32.70 36.43
C ASP A 124 -22.01 -33.00 35.13
N ASN A 125 -21.28 -33.44 34.09
CA ASN A 125 -21.80 -33.74 32.75
C ASN A 125 -22.57 -32.57 32.10
N MET A 126 -22.13 -31.34 32.35
CA MET A 126 -22.71 -30.10 31.81
C MET A 126 -21.68 -29.28 31.04
N PRO A 127 -22.07 -28.56 29.97
CA PRO A 127 -21.14 -27.73 29.20
C PRO A 127 -20.55 -26.60 30.03
N ASN A 128 -19.34 -26.16 29.68
CA ASN A 128 -18.68 -24.98 30.25
C ASN A 128 -19.23 -23.68 29.62
N SER A 129 -20.54 -23.48 29.69
CA SER A 129 -21.26 -22.30 29.21
C SER A 129 -22.24 -21.79 30.28
N THR A 130 -22.91 -20.68 30.00
CA THR A 130 -24.10 -20.28 30.76
C THR A 130 -25.14 -21.41 30.68
N ILE A 131 -25.67 -21.81 31.84
CA ILE A 131 -26.67 -22.88 31.94
C ILE A 131 -28.04 -22.25 32.05
N SER A 132 -28.96 -22.67 31.18
CA SER A 132 -30.37 -22.30 31.20
C SER A 132 -31.25 -23.54 31.32
N ASN A 133 -32.55 -23.34 31.47
CA ASN A 133 -33.54 -24.43 31.52
C ASN A 133 -33.60 -25.30 30.25
N SER A 134 -32.98 -24.87 29.16
CA SER A 134 -32.95 -25.57 27.87
C SER A 134 -31.57 -26.16 27.55
N THR A 135 -30.56 -25.92 28.39
CA THR A 135 -29.23 -26.50 28.21
C THR A 135 -29.29 -28.02 28.44
N PHE A 136 -28.79 -28.78 27.47
CA PHE A 136 -28.64 -30.23 27.57
C PHE A 136 -27.36 -30.62 28.31
N ALA A 137 -27.37 -31.80 28.93
CA ALA A 137 -26.15 -32.46 29.39
C ALA A 137 -25.23 -32.83 28.20
N LEU A 138 -23.93 -32.96 28.44
CA LEU A 138 -22.93 -33.19 27.38
C LEU A 138 -23.07 -34.55 26.70
N SER A 139 -23.40 -35.59 27.48
CA SER A 139 -23.61 -36.95 26.99
C SER A 139 -24.64 -37.69 27.82
N THR A 140 -25.14 -38.83 27.33
CA THR A 140 -25.86 -39.76 28.21
C THR A 140 -24.93 -40.41 29.21
N ILE A 141 -25.39 -40.58 30.44
CA ILE A 141 -24.78 -41.54 31.36
C ILE A 141 -25.44 -42.90 31.06
N LYS A 142 -24.68 -44.00 31.05
CA LYS A 142 -25.21 -45.35 30.75
C LYS A 142 -24.99 -46.33 31.88
N SER A 143 -26.02 -47.10 32.22
CA SER A 143 -26.01 -48.34 33.00
C SER A 143 -25.24 -48.26 34.34
N LYS A 144 -24.04 -48.84 34.44
CA LYS A 144 -23.29 -48.96 35.71
C LYS A 144 -22.89 -47.62 36.34
N GLN A 145 -22.81 -46.53 35.57
CA GLN A 145 -22.42 -45.21 36.08
C GLN A 145 -23.61 -44.37 36.59
N GLU A 146 -24.84 -44.68 36.18
CA GLU A 146 -26.08 -44.02 36.63
C GLU A 146 -26.34 -44.27 38.12
N HIS A 147 -25.80 -45.37 38.66
CA HIS A 147 -25.97 -45.80 40.04
C HIS A 147 -24.82 -45.41 40.97
N LEU A 148 -23.80 -44.73 40.47
CA LEU A 148 -22.64 -44.33 41.26
C LEU A 148 -22.78 -42.87 41.69
N PHE A 149 -22.69 -42.66 42.99
CA PHE A 149 -22.51 -41.33 43.56
C PHE A 149 -21.13 -40.78 43.17
N LYS A 150 -21.11 -39.60 42.56
CA LYS A 150 -19.87 -38.84 42.33
C LYS A 150 -19.57 -37.96 43.52
N GLN A 151 -18.31 -38.00 43.96
CA GLN A 151 -17.83 -37.29 45.13
C GLN A 151 -17.17 -35.98 44.73
N HIS A 152 -17.51 -34.92 45.47
CA HIS A 152 -16.90 -33.61 45.36
C HIS A 152 -16.60 -33.06 46.76
N PHE A 153 -15.36 -32.65 46.99
CA PHE A 153 -14.90 -32.15 48.28
C PHE A 153 -14.73 -30.64 48.23
N PHE A 154 -15.19 -29.96 49.27
CA PHE A 154 -15.08 -28.51 49.43
C PHE A 154 -14.65 -28.17 50.85
N ASP A 155 -13.92 -27.06 51.00
CA ASP A 155 -13.64 -26.50 52.32
C ASP A 155 -14.91 -25.90 52.97
N SER A 156 -14.82 -25.50 54.23
CA SER A 156 -15.96 -24.98 54.98
C SER A 156 -16.58 -23.68 54.45
N SER A 157 -15.87 -22.92 53.59
CA SER A 157 -16.29 -21.59 53.15
C SER A 157 -17.52 -21.60 52.23
N ILE A 158 -17.90 -22.75 51.68
CA ILE A 158 -19.09 -22.86 50.82
C ILE A 158 -20.40 -22.66 51.60
N PHE A 159 -20.40 -22.89 52.92
CA PHE A 159 -21.55 -22.70 53.79
C PHE A 159 -21.30 -21.57 54.80
N LYS A 160 -22.37 -20.89 55.19
CA LYS A 160 -22.36 -19.85 56.23
C LYS A 160 -22.93 -20.42 57.53
N LYS A 161 -22.66 -19.80 58.68
CA LYS A 161 -23.34 -20.15 59.93
C LYS A 161 -24.84 -19.85 59.81
N GLY A 162 -25.69 -20.76 60.30
CA GLY A 162 -27.15 -20.63 60.23
C GLY A 162 -27.76 -21.16 58.93
N LYS A 163 -28.76 -20.46 58.39
CA LYS A 163 -29.55 -20.90 57.24
C LYS A 163 -28.75 -20.88 55.94
N ASN A 164 -28.73 -22.01 55.25
CA ASN A 164 -28.16 -22.20 53.92
C ASN A 164 -29.17 -22.87 53.00
N ILE A 165 -29.05 -22.63 51.69
CA ILE A 165 -29.90 -23.25 50.67
C ILE A 165 -29.00 -23.96 49.66
N ILE A 166 -29.24 -25.26 49.46
CA ILE A 166 -28.69 -26.01 48.33
C ILE A 166 -29.74 -26.03 47.25
N SER A 167 -29.36 -25.60 46.05
CA SER A 167 -30.19 -25.62 44.85
C SER A 167 -29.52 -26.53 43.81
N VAL A 168 -30.27 -27.42 43.18
CA VAL A 168 -29.75 -28.34 42.16
C VAL A 168 -30.64 -28.30 40.92
N SER A 169 -30.04 -28.23 39.74
CA SER A 169 -30.73 -28.49 38.48
C SER A 169 -30.20 -29.76 37.84
N ILE A 170 -31.11 -30.67 37.48
CA ILE A 170 -30.81 -31.87 36.69
C ILE A 170 -31.25 -31.64 35.25
N HIS A 171 -30.36 -31.95 34.31
CA HIS A 171 -30.54 -31.74 32.88
C HIS A 171 -30.46 -33.07 32.13
N GLN A 172 -31.39 -33.30 31.23
CA GLN A 172 -31.35 -34.43 30.30
C GLN A 172 -30.39 -34.12 29.13
N SER A 173 -29.80 -35.15 28.52
CA SER A 173 -28.99 -35.03 27.30
C SER A 173 -29.86 -34.94 26.02
N TYR A 174 -31.11 -35.44 26.08
CA TYR A 174 -32.12 -35.27 25.02
C TYR A 174 -33.56 -35.37 25.55
N ARG A 175 -34.52 -34.89 24.77
CA ARG A 175 -35.95 -34.74 25.17
C ARG A 175 -36.74 -36.04 25.30
N THR A 176 -36.23 -37.13 24.75
CA THR A 176 -36.85 -38.45 24.75
C THR A 176 -36.19 -39.41 25.75
N SER A 177 -35.42 -38.89 26.72
CA SER A 177 -34.75 -39.73 27.73
C SER A 177 -35.75 -40.66 28.42
N SER A 178 -35.38 -41.93 28.59
CA SER A 178 -36.23 -42.96 29.21
C SER A 178 -36.49 -42.65 30.69
N ASP A 179 -35.46 -42.13 31.34
CA ASP A 179 -35.30 -42.03 32.78
C ASP A 179 -34.74 -40.65 33.18
N CYS A 180 -34.75 -40.41 34.49
CA CYS A 180 -34.16 -39.26 35.15
C CYS A 180 -34.04 -39.61 36.62
N ILE A 181 -32.90 -39.31 37.22
CA ILE A 181 -32.65 -39.59 38.64
C ILE A 181 -31.95 -38.39 39.28
N PHE A 182 -32.35 -38.08 40.51
CA PHE A 182 -31.66 -37.18 41.41
C PHE A 182 -31.60 -37.79 42.81
N SER A 183 -30.40 -37.99 43.33
CA SER A 183 -30.15 -38.13 44.76
C SER A 183 -28.86 -37.42 45.15
N LEU A 184 -28.81 -36.87 46.36
CA LEU A 184 -27.65 -36.15 46.85
C LEU A 184 -27.48 -36.44 48.34
N GLU A 185 -26.28 -36.89 48.72
CA GLU A 185 -25.85 -36.96 50.11
C GLU A 185 -24.84 -35.85 50.37
N LEU A 186 -24.87 -35.32 51.59
CA LEU A 186 -23.94 -34.31 52.07
C LEU A 186 -23.36 -34.78 53.39
N ILE A 187 -22.04 -34.88 53.45
CA ILE A 187 -21.31 -35.32 54.63
C ILE A 187 -20.46 -34.14 55.12
N GLY A 188 -20.56 -33.83 56.40
CA GLY A 188 -19.72 -32.86 57.09
C GLY A 188 -18.56 -33.58 57.76
N HIS A 189 -17.33 -33.14 57.47
CA HIS A 189 -16.12 -33.75 58.00
C HIS A 189 -15.49 -32.86 59.08
N ASN A 190 -15.15 -33.47 60.22
CA ASN A 190 -14.42 -32.82 61.32
C ASN A 190 -12.97 -33.31 61.45
N ASN A 191 -12.56 -34.35 60.70
CA ASN A 191 -11.20 -34.90 60.73
C ASN A 191 -10.25 -34.07 59.83
N PRO A 192 -9.19 -33.45 60.37
CA PRO A 192 -8.20 -32.69 59.60
C PRO A 192 -7.59 -33.43 58.40
N ASP A 193 -7.55 -34.76 58.39
CA ASP A 193 -7.05 -35.54 57.25
C ASP A 193 -7.82 -35.25 55.95
N ILE A 194 -9.09 -34.82 56.03
CA ILE A 194 -9.86 -34.44 54.83
C ILE A 194 -9.27 -33.22 54.13
N LEU A 195 -8.54 -32.36 54.86
CA LEU A 195 -7.99 -31.13 54.34
C LEU A 195 -6.89 -31.39 53.32
N SER A 196 -6.11 -32.48 53.46
CA SER A 196 -5.11 -32.85 52.45
C SER A 196 -5.77 -33.18 51.11
N PHE A 197 -6.90 -33.88 51.11
CA PHE A 197 -7.67 -34.17 49.89
C PHE A 197 -8.27 -32.90 49.27
N VAL A 198 -8.75 -31.96 50.08
CA VAL A 198 -9.26 -30.67 49.59
C VAL A 198 -8.14 -29.85 48.96
N LEU A 199 -6.97 -29.79 49.59
CA LEU A 199 -5.80 -29.07 49.08
C LEU A 199 -5.27 -29.71 47.79
N GLU A 200 -5.11 -31.04 47.75
CA GLU A 200 -4.67 -31.76 46.56
C GLU A 200 -5.60 -31.51 45.35
N ASN A 201 -6.93 -31.55 45.56
CA ASN A 201 -7.90 -31.25 44.51
C ASN A 201 -7.83 -29.79 44.04
N LYS A 202 -7.54 -28.84 44.94
CA LYS A 202 -7.34 -27.44 44.56
C LYS A 202 -6.06 -27.27 43.75
N ASP A 203 -4.98 -27.90 44.16
CA ASP A 203 -3.69 -27.83 43.48
C ASP A 203 -3.75 -28.43 42.08
N ILE A 204 -4.40 -29.59 41.91
CA ILE A 204 -4.63 -30.19 40.59
C ILE A 204 -5.38 -29.23 39.66
N LYS A 205 -6.46 -28.61 40.16
CA LYS A 205 -7.25 -27.64 39.37
C LYS A 205 -6.44 -26.39 39.02
N ASN A 206 -5.63 -25.89 39.96
CA ASN A 206 -4.77 -24.73 39.73
C ASN A 206 -3.71 -25.05 38.67
N GLN A 207 -3.06 -26.20 38.74
CA GLN A 207 -2.10 -26.66 37.73
C GLN A 207 -2.75 -26.83 36.35
N GLU A 208 -3.96 -27.39 36.29
CA GLU A 208 -4.71 -27.51 35.03
C GLU A 208 -5.03 -26.13 34.44
N LEU A 209 -5.42 -25.18 35.28
CA LEU A 209 -5.71 -23.80 34.87
C LEU A 209 -4.45 -23.08 34.38
N GLU A 210 -3.33 -23.22 35.09
CA GLU A 210 -2.03 -22.67 34.68
C GLU A 210 -1.59 -23.23 33.32
N SER A 211 -1.74 -24.55 33.10
CA SER A 211 -1.45 -25.17 31.81
C SER A 211 -2.32 -24.59 30.69
N LYS A 212 -3.63 -24.44 30.93
CA LYS A 212 -4.57 -23.85 29.95
C LYS A 212 -4.22 -22.39 29.62
N ILE A 213 -3.85 -21.59 30.63
CA ILE A 213 -3.43 -20.20 30.43
C ILE A 213 -2.15 -20.15 29.59
N LYS A 214 -1.19 -21.02 29.88
CA LYS A 214 0.07 -21.12 29.12
C LYS A 214 -0.18 -21.47 27.66
N ASP A 215 -1.01 -22.48 27.40
CA ASP A 215 -1.34 -22.91 26.04
C ASP A 215 -2.09 -21.82 25.26
N LEU A 216 -3.03 -21.14 25.93
CA LEU A 216 -3.78 -20.04 25.32
C LEU A 216 -2.87 -18.87 24.96
N ASN A 217 -1.94 -18.50 25.85
CA ASN A 217 -0.96 -17.44 25.59
C ASN A 217 -0.04 -17.82 24.42
N ALA A 218 0.44 -19.06 24.37
CA ALA A 218 1.27 -19.53 23.26
C ALA A 218 0.52 -19.47 21.91
N LYS A 219 -0.76 -19.88 21.90
CA LYS A 219 -1.62 -19.78 20.72
C LYS A 219 -1.83 -18.33 20.28
N PHE A 220 -2.09 -17.43 21.23
CA PHE A 220 -2.28 -16.01 20.95
C PHE A 220 -1.02 -15.36 20.33
N GLU A 221 0.15 -15.62 20.91
CA GLU A 221 1.43 -15.13 20.36
C GLU A 221 1.71 -15.70 18.97
N TYR A 222 1.40 -16.98 18.73
CA TYR A 222 1.51 -17.59 17.41
C TYR A 222 0.61 -16.90 16.38
N GLU A 223 -0.68 -16.70 16.69
CA GLU A 223 -1.62 -16.01 15.79
C GLU A 223 -1.17 -14.58 15.47
N LYS A 224 -0.67 -13.84 16.46
CA LYS A 224 -0.12 -12.50 16.28
C LYS A 224 1.06 -12.49 15.30
N ILE A 225 2.00 -13.42 15.44
CA ILE A 225 3.15 -13.56 14.53
C ILE A 225 2.69 -13.88 13.11
N VAL A 226 1.73 -14.80 12.96
CA VAL A 226 1.18 -15.16 11.64
C VAL A 226 0.53 -13.96 10.95
N LEU A 227 -0.26 -13.18 11.68
CA LEU A 227 -0.91 -11.96 11.15
C LEU A 227 0.12 -10.91 10.73
N GLN A 228 1.16 -10.67 11.56
CA GLN A 228 2.25 -9.75 11.22
C GLN A 228 3.00 -10.20 9.96
N LYS A 229 3.28 -11.50 9.85
CA LYS A 229 3.93 -12.09 8.67
C LYS A 229 3.08 -11.90 7.41
N GLN A 230 1.78 -12.18 7.46
CA GLN A 230 0.87 -11.98 6.33
C GLN A 230 0.82 -10.52 5.87
N SER A 231 0.77 -9.58 6.83
CA SER A 231 0.82 -8.15 6.52
C SER A 231 2.14 -7.78 5.83
N LEU A 232 3.27 -8.27 6.34
CA LEU A 232 4.59 -8.04 5.75
C LEU A 232 4.70 -8.62 4.34
N GLU A 233 4.22 -9.84 4.11
CA GLU A 233 4.21 -10.47 2.78
C GLU A 233 3.37 -9.66 1.77
N SER A 234 2.20 -9.17 2.18
CA SER A 234 1.35 -8.30 1.36
C SER A 234 2.05 -6.97 1.02
N THR A 235 2.68 -6.31 2.00
CA THR A 235 3.43 -5.06 1.75
C THR A 235 4.62 -5.29 0.81
N ASN A 236 5.37 -6.37 0.98
CA ASN A 236 6.48 -6.74 0.09
C ASN A 236 6.00 -7.01 -1.35
N TYR A 237 4.86 -7.66 -1.52
CA TYR A 237 4.26 -7.88 -2.83
C TYR A 237 3.87 -6.54 -3.49
N ASN A 238 3.19 -5.66 -2.75
CA ASN A 238 2.80 -4.34 -3.24
C ASN A 238 4.01 -3.49 -3.65
N LEU A 239 5.09 -3.52 -2.85
CA LEU A 239 6.34 -2.83 -3.18
C LEU A 239 6.97 -3.34 -4.48
N LYS A 240 7.01 -4.67 -4.69
CA LYS A 240 7.51 -5.26 -5.94
C LYS A 240 6.69 -4.79 -7.15
N VAL A 241 5.36 -4.74 -7.02
CA VAL A 241 4.48 -4.24 -8.08
C VAL A 241 4.76 -2.76 -8.37
N MET A 242 4.87 -1.91 -7.34
CA MET A 242 5.19 -0.49 -7.51
C MET A 242 6.54 -0.27 -8.22
N VAL A 243 7.58 -1.00 -7.81
CA VAL A 243 8.91 -0.91 -8.44
C VAL A 243 8.85 -1.33 -9.92
N SER A 244 8.09 -2.38 -10.24
CA SER A 244 7.88 -2.83 -11.62
C SER A 244 7.18 -1.78 -12.47
N LEU A 245 6.15 -1.10 -11.92
CA LEU A 245 5.42 -0.04 -12.62
C LEU A 245 6.30 1.19 -12.86
N ILE A 246 7.09 1.61 -11.86
CA ILE A 246 8.02 2.73 -11.99
C ILE A 246 9.07 2.43 -13.07
N SER A 247 9.62 1.21 -13.08
CA SER A 247 10.58 0.77 -14.09
C SER A 247 9.98 0.78 -15.51
N LEU A 248 8.73 0.34 -15.66
CA LEU A 248 8.02 0.38 -16.94
C LEU A 248 7.80 1.81 -17.43
N LEU A 249 7.36 2.73 -16.56
CA LEU A 249 7.19 4.14 -16.87
C LEU A 249 8.52 4.79 -17.29
N PHE A 250 9.61 4.45 -16.60
CA PHE A 250 10.93 4.95 -16.93
C PHE A 250 11.39 4.49 -18.32
N ILE A 251 11.17 3.22 -18.68
CA ILE A 251 11.47 2.70 -20.02
C ILE A 251 10.63 3.42 -21.09
N MET A 252 9.33 3.62 -20.85
CA MET A 252 8.49 4.36 -21.79
C MET A 252 8.95 5.82 -21.98
N ALA A 253 9.38 6.48 -20.91
CA ALA A 253 9.93 7.83 -20.99
C ALA A 253 11.23 7.88 -21.80
N LEU A 254 12.13 6.91 -21.63
CA LEU A 254 13.36 6.80 -22.43
C LEU A 254 13.06 6.58 -23.91
N ILE A 255 12.10 5.70 -24.23
CA ILE A 255 11.66 5.46 -25.60
C ILE A 255 11.07 6.74 -26.21
N GLY A 256 10.18 7.43 -25.47
CA GLY A 256 9.60 8.70 -25.91
C GLY A 256 10.67 9.77 -26.14
N TYR A 257 11.63 9.89 -25.23
CA TYR A 257 12.76 10.82 -25.37
C TYR A 257 13.61 10.53 -26.61
N TYR A 258 13.91 9.25 -26.87
CA TYR A 258 14.63 8.83 -28.07
C TYR A 258 13.90 9.27 -29.36
N PHE A 259 12.58 9.02 -29.45
CA PHE A 259 11.79 9.44 -30.62
C PHE A 259 11.76 10.95 -30.80
N ILE A 260 11.70 11.73 -29.72
CA ILE A 260 11.78 13.20 -29.79
C ILE A 260 13.12 13.63 -30.39
N LEU A 261 14.24 13.06 -29.93
CA LEU A 261 15.57 13.37 -30.47
C LEU A 261 15.67 13.04 -31.96
N GLU A 262 15.16 11.89 -32.38
CA GLU A 262 15.17 11.46 -33.78
C GLU A 262 14.33 12.42 -34.65
N ASN A 263 13.16 12.83 -34.18
CA ASN A 263 12.30 13.77 -34.89
C ASN A 263 12.93 15.16 -35.00
N VAL A 264 13.56 15.66 -33.93
CA VAL A 264 14.28 16.94 -33.95
C VAL A 264 15.45 16.88 -34.94
N LYS A 265 16.22 15.79 -34.94
CA LYS A 265 17.33 15.59 -35.88
C LYS A 265 16.85 15.61 -37.32
N LYS A 266 15.76 14.90 -37.63
CA LYS A 266 15.17 14.87 -38.98
C LYS A 266 14.69 16.25 -39.43
N ASN A 267 13.94 16.97 -38.58
CA ASN A 267 13.45 18.31 -38.90
C ASN A 267 14.59 19.32 -39.10
N ASN A 268 15.67 19.20 -38.33
CA ASN A 268 16.85 20.03 -38.52
C ASN A 268 17.59 19.71 -39.83
N LEU A 269 17.64 18.44 -40.23
CA LEU A 269 18.23 18.04 -41.51
C LEU A 269 17.43 18.65 -42.68
N GLU A 270 16.11 18.50 -42.67
CA GLU A 270 15.23 19.06 -43.71
C GLU A 270 15.37 20.59 -43.81
N LYS A 271 15.39 21.29 -42.66
CA LYS A 271 15.62 22.74 -42.62
C LYS A 271 16.99 23.15 -43.14
N ASN A 272 18.04 22.37 -42.84
CA ASN A 272 19.39 22.65 -43.32
C ASN A 272 19.49 22.43 -44.83
N GLU A 273 18.85 21.39 -45.37
CA GLU A 273 18.75 21.16 -46.81
C GLU A 273 17.99 22.29 -47.51
N GLU A 274 16.86 22.73 -46.95
CA GLU A 274 16.10 23.86 -47.47
C GLU A 274 16.91 25.16 -47.45
N MET A 275 17.62 25.44 -46.35
CA MET A 275 18.48 26.61 -46.23
C MET A 275 19.59 26.61 -47.29
N ALA A 276 20.29 25.47 -47.46
CA ALA A 276 21.35 25.33 -48.45
C ALA A 276 20.82 25.55 -49.89
N LEU A 277 19.61 25.07 -50.19
CA LEU A 277 18.96 25.32 -51.48
C LEU A 277 18.63 26.80 -51.71
N ILE A 278 18.13 27.49 -50.68
CA ILE A 278 17.82 28.93 -50.75
C ILE A 278 19.10 29.74 -50.93
N GLU A 279 20.15 29.45 -50.17
CA GLU A 279 21.46 30.10 -50.29
C GLU A 279 22.09 29.91 -51.67
N ALA A 280 22.05 28.68 -52.20
CA ALA A 280 22.52 28.39 -53.55
C ALA A 280 21.73 29.17 -54.61
N LYS A 281 20.41 29.28 -54.44
CA LYS A 281 19.54 30.03 -55.34
C LYS A 281 19.79 31.54 -55.28
N ASN A 282 19.99 32.10 -54.08
CA ASN A 282 20.34 33.51 -53.90
C ASN A 282 21.70 33.81 -54.54
N THR A 283 22.72 33.02 -54.23
CA THR A 283 24.06 33.14 -54.84
C THR A 283 24.01 33.09 -56.37
N LYS A 284 23.17 32.21 -56.94
CA LYS A 284 22.96 32.15 -58.39
C LYS A 284 22.37 33.45 -58.94
N LYS A 285 21.31 33.97 -58.30
CA LYS A 285 20.70 35.25 -58.68
C LYS A 285 21.67 36.41 -58.58
N ASP A 286 22.50 36.46 -57.55
CA ASP A 286 23.50 37.50 -57.38
C ASP A 286 24.54 37.46 -58.53
N LYS A 287 25.00 36.26 -58.92
CA LYS A 287 25.87 36.09 -60.11
C LYS A 287 25.20 36.55 -61.41
N GLU A 288 23.92 36.27 -61.59
CA GLU A 288 23.13 36.75 -62.74
C GLU A 288 23.04 38.30 -62.72
N MET A 289 22.81 38.91 -61.56
CA MET A 289 22.75 40.37 -61.39
C MET A 289 24.10 41.05 -61.63
N ILE A 290 25.21 40.46 -61.18
CA ILE A 290 26.57 40.93 -61.52
C ILE A 290 26.76 40.96 -63.04
N THR A 291 26.36 39.89 -63.73
CA THR A 291 26.51 39.79 -65.19
C THR A 291 25.68 40.87 -65.89
N LEU A 292 24.42 41.03 -65.48
CA LEU A 292 23.52 42.04 -66.05
C LEU A 292 24.02 43.47 -65.80
N SER A 293 24.38 43.81 -64.56
CA SER A 293 24.88 45.14 -64.20
C SER A 293 26.21 45.47 -64.89
N THR A 294 27.12 44.48 -65.03
CA THR A 294 28.36 44.65 -65.81
C THR A 294 28.06 44.95 -67.28
N ASN A 295 27.08 44.25 -67.89
CA ASN A 295 26.65 44.53 -69.26
C ASN A 295 26.00 45.91 -69.39
N LEU A 296 25.18 46.33 -68.42
CA LEU A 296 24.60 47.68 -68.40
C LEU A 296 25.69 48.76 -68.35
N LEU A 297 26.72 48.59 -67.51
CA LEU A 297 27.87 49.50 -67.48
C LEU A 297 28.59 49.54 -68.85
N TYR A 298 28.76 48.39 -69.50
CA TYR A 298 29.33 48.29 -70.84
C TYR A 298 28.46 49.01 -71.90
N HIS A 299 27.13 48.91 -71.82
CA HIS A 299 26.21 49.62 -72.71
C HIS A 299 26.16 51.13 -72.45
N LYS A 300 26.08 51.57 -71.19
CA LYS A 300 26.21 52.99 -70.82
C LYS A 300 27.52 53.56 -71.34
N GLN A 301 28.58 52.78 -71.28
CA GLN A 301 29.85 53.19 -71.83
C GLN A 301 29.80 53.41 -73.36
N TYR A 302 29.18 52.51 -74.14
CA TYR A 302 28.98 52.75 -75.58
C TYR A 302 28.19 54.02 -75.86
N PHE A 303 27.15 54.30 -75.08
CA PHE A 303 26.39 55.55 -75.25
C PHE A 303 27.26 56.78 -75.01
N LYS A 304 28.23 56.73 -74.08
CA LYS A 304 29.21 57.82 -73.90
C LYS A 304 30.13 57.99 -75.12
N GLU A 305 30.59 56.91 -75.72
CA GLU A 305 31.39 56.94 -76.96
C GLU A 305 30.59 57.56 -78.11
N ILE A 306 29.36 57.07 -78.34
CA ILE A 306 28.45 57.61 -79.36
C ILE A 306 28.19 59.10 -79.11
N LYS A 307 27.97 59.52 -77.86
CA LYS A 307 27.80 60.94 -77.49
C LYS A 307 29.03 61.77 -77.82
N ALA A 308 30.24 61.26 -77.58
CA ALA A 308 31.48 61.95 -77.89
C ALA A 308 31.67 62.12 -79.40
N ASP A 309 31.38 61.06 -80.18
CA ASP A 309 31.43 61.09 -81.64
C ASP A 309 30.41 62.09 -82.20
N LEU A 310 29.17 62.07 -81.69
CA LEU A 310 28.11 63.02 -82.07
C LEU A 310 28.50 64.48 -81.83
N LYS A 311 29.26 64.78 -80.76
CA LYS A 311 29.79 66.13 -80.50
C LYS A 311 30.86 66.55 -81.51
N GLY A 312 31.58 65.60 -82.10
CA GLY A 312 32.63 65.84 -83.10
C GLY A 312 32.11 66.05 -84.52
N ILE A 313 30.84 65.70 -84.80
CA ILE A 313 30.24 65.84 -86.14
C ILE A 313 29.98 67.32 -86.44
N LYS A 314 30.53 67.81 -87.57
CA LYS A 314 30.20 69.12 -88.13
C LYS A 314 28.95 68.99 -89.00
N THR A 315 27.81 69.47 -88.50
CA THR A 315 26.53 69.49 -89.20
C THR A 315 25.88 70.88 -89.10
N ASP A 316 25.12 71.25 -90.12
CA ASP A 316 24.31 72.48 -90.14
C ASP A 316 23.09 72.36 -89.22
N ASP A 317 22.57 71.12 -89.02
CA ASP A 317 21.47 70.84 -88.08
C ASP A 317 21.99 70.43 -86.69
N LYS A 318 22.42 71.44 -85.94
CA LYS A 318 22.83 71.30 -84.53
C LYS A 318 21.68 70.96 -83.59
N SER A 319 20.43 71.05 -84.03
CA SER A 319 19.26 70.81 -83.18
C SER A 319 18.97 69.31 -83.01
N ALA A 320 19.05 68.55 -84.11
CA ALA A 320 18.88 67.09 -84.09
C ALA A 320 19.98 66.38 -83.28
N THR A 321 21.24 66.78 -83.47
CA THR A 321 22.38 66.23 -82.69
C THR A 321 22.24 66.53 -81.21
N ARG A 322 21.80 67.73 -80.84
CA ARG A 322 21.54 68.10 -79.44
C ARG A 322 20.38 67.29 -78.83
N ALA A 323 19.34 67.00 -79.59
CA ALA A 323 18.22 66.17 -79.12
C ALA A 323 18.65 64.72 -78.80
N ILE A 324 19.45 64.09 -79.67
CA ILE A 324 20.01 62.74 -79.44
C ILE A 324 20.97 62.75 -78.24
N ILE A 325 21.82 63.78 -78.12
CA ILE A 325 22.71 63.95 -76.97
C ILE A 325 21.91 64.03 -75.66
N ASN A 326 20.80 64.77 -75.64
CA ASN A 326 19.94 64.87 -74.45
C ASN A 326 19.25 63.53 -74.11
N GLN A 327 18.84 62.74 -75.11
CA GLN A 327 18.30 61.39 -74.89
C GLN A 327 19.36 60.44 -74.31
N ILE A 328 20.59 60.51 -74.81
CA ILE A 328 21.71 59.76 -74.25
C ILE A 328 22.00 60.23 -72.81
N ASP A 329 21.96 61.53 -72.55
CA ASP A 329 22.18 62.07 -71.20
C ASP A 329 21.17 61.56 -70.18
N TYR A 330 19.90 61.44 -70.57
CA TYR A 330 18.87 60.82 -69.74
C TYR A 330 19.15 59.34 -69.44
N VAL A 331 19.59 58.57 -70.43
CA VAL A 331 19.96 57.14 -70.25
C VAL A 331 21.23 56.98 -69.40
N LEU A 332 22.15 57.94 -69.47
CA LEU A 332 23.38 57.95 -68.69
C LEU A 332 23.22 58.52 -67.27
N GLU A 333 22.05 59.05 -66.94
CA GLU A 333 21.77 59.62 -65.62
C GLU A 333 21.76 58.52 -64.54
N GLY A 334 22.34 58.84 -63.37
CA GLY A 334 22.44 57.93 -62.22
C GLY A 334 23.66 56.99 -62.20
N ASP A 335 24.28 56.83 -61.01
CA ASP A 335 25.37 55.87 -60.72
C ASP A 335 24.84 54.59 -60.02
N GLU A 336 23.53 54.34 -60.12
CA GLU A 336 22.84 53.22 -59.44
C GLU A 336 23.36 51.86 -59.89
N ASP A 337 23.72 51.70 -61.18
CA ASP A 337 24.27 50.44 -61.70
C ASP A 337 25.56 50.02 -60.99
N TRP A 338 26.38 50.99 -60.58
CA TRP A 338 27.60 50.72 -59.82
C TRP A 338 27.29 50.27 -58.41
N THR A 339 26.28 50.87 -57.79
CA THR A 339 25.83 50.49 -56.45
C THR A 339 25.28 49.07 -56.46
N ILE A 340 24.45 48.74 -57.46
CA ILE A 340 23.88 47.39 -57.68
C ILE A 340 24.99 46.37 -57.95
N LEU A 341 25.94 46.67 -58.84
CA LEU A 341 27.06 45.78 -59.13
C LEU A 341 27.89 45.52 -57.86
N LYS A 342 28.20 46.56 -57.09
CA LYS A 342 28.96 46.45 -55.84
C LYS A 342 28.25 45.58 -54.81
N GLU A 343 26.97 45.78 -54.60
CA GLU A 343 26.18 45.04 -53.61
C GLU A 343 26.18 43.53 -53.93
N HIS A 344 25.77 43.15 -55.15
CA HIS A 344 25.74 41.74 -55.55
C HIS A 344 27.14 41.14 -55.67
N PHE A 345 28.15 41.93 -56.07
CA PHE A 345 29.53 41.48 -56.09
C PHE A 345 30.04 41.14 -54.69
N ASN A 346 29.78 41.98 -53.68
CA ASN A 346 30.17 41.68 -52.30
C ASN A 346 29.44 40.46 -51.73
N ALA A 347 28.17 40.27 -52.10
CA ALA A 347 27.41 39.09 -51.70
C ALA A 347 28.00 37.78 -52.25
N VAL A 348 28.55 37.79 -53.47
CA VAL A 348 29.12 36.59 -54.12
C VAL A 348 30.59 36.36 -53.75
N TYR A 349 31.34 37.41 -53.50
CA TYR A 349 32.79 37.36 -53.28
C TYR A 349 33.15 37.76 -51.85
N ASP A 350 32.45 37.23 -50.85
CA ASP A 350 32.81 37.31 -49.42
C ASP A 350 33.20 38.72 -48.95
N ASN A 351 32.40 39.72 -49.30
CA ASN A 351 32.65 41.13 -49.01
C ASN A 351 34.02 41.64 -49.49
N PHE A 352 34.52 41.11 -50.62
CA PHE A 352 35.82 41.45 -51.21
C PHE A 352 36.09 42.96 -51.26
N TYR A 353 35.11 43.75 -51.67
CA TYR A 353 35.29 45.20 -51.78
C TYR A 353 35.57 45.83 -50.41
N ASP A 354 34.82 45.42 -49.37
CA ASP A 354 34.97 45.96 -48.02
C ASP A 354 36.27 45.48 -47.38
N THR A 355 36.62 44.20 -47.60
CA THR A 355 37.91 43.61 -47.20
C THR A 355 39.09 44.33 -47.86
N LEU A 356 38.97 44.66 -49.13
CA LEU A 356 40.00 45.36 -49.89
C LEU A 356 40.20 46.79 -49.37
N ILE A 357 39.13 47.52 -49.06
CA ILE A 357 39.19 48.84 -48.41
C ILE A 357 39.86 48.74 -47.03
N ALA A 358 39.45 47.76 -46.22
CA ALA A 358 39.98 47.61 -44.87
C ALA A 358 41.50 47.34 -44.87
N LYS A 359 41.98 46.51 -45.80
CA LYS A 359 43.41 46.17 -45.92
C LYS A 359 44.22 47.27 -46.60
N HIS A 360 43.62 48.01 -47.53
CA HIS A 360 44.30 49.04 -48.33
C HIS A 360 43.52 50.36 -48.37
N PRO A 361 43.46 51.13 -47.26
CA PRO A 361 42.59 52.30 -47.14
C PRO A 361 42.91 53.47 -48.11
N THR A 362 44.07 53.44 -48.77
CA THR A 362 44.54 54.51 -49.68
C THR A 362 44.10 54.32 -51.14
N ILE A 363 43.42 53.21 -51.42
CA ILE A 363 42.85 52.90 -52.74
C ILE A 363 41.66 53.82 -53.04
N THR A 364 41.58 54.33 -54.26
CA THR A 364 40.45 55.18 -54.66
C THR A 364 39.28 54.34 -55.18
N GLU A 365 38.09 54.94 -55.24
CA GLU A 365 36.89 54.29 -55.80
C GLU A 365 37.10 53.74 -57.22
N THR A 366 37.78 54.50 -58.08
CA THR A 366 38.10 54.06 -59.45
C THR A 366 39.06 52.87 -59.47
N GLU A 367 40.00 52.82 -58.53
CA GLU A 367 40.94 51.70 -58.38
C GLU A 367 40.26 50.46 -57.78
N LEU A 368 39.29 50.63 -56.88
CA LEU A 368 38.45 49.55 -56.36
C LEU A 368 37.60 48.92 -57.46
N ARG A 369 36.92 49.76 -58.26
CA ARG A 369 36.18 49.34 -59.45
C ARG A 369 37.07 48.54 -60.40
N HIS A 370 38.31 48.98 -60.58
CA HIS A 370 39.32 48.26 -61.36
C HIS A 370 39.62 46.86 -60.80
N CYS A 371 39.79 46.75 -59.47
CA CYS A 371 40.03 45.48 -58.80
C CYS A 371 38.84 44.52 -58.90
N MET A 372 37.60 45.04 -58.77
CA MET A 372 36.39 44.24 -58.98
C MET A 372 36.34 43.64 -60.39
N PHE A 373 36.62 44.44 -61.43
CA PHE A 373 36.64 43.92 -62.79
C PHE A 373 37.75 42.88 -63.04
N ILE A 374 38.91 43.02 -62.37
CA ILE A 374 39.95 41.99 -62.39
C ILE A 374 39.47 40.70 -61.72
N LYS A 375 38.78 40.80 -60.58
CA LYS A 375 38.19 39.66 -59.85
C LYS A 375 37.09 38.97 -60.67
N LEU A 376 36.32 39.74 -61.45
CA LEU A 376 35.37 39.25 -62.46
C LEU A 376 36.03 38.70 -63.74
N HIS A 377 37.36 38.65 -63.79
CA HIS A 377 38.16 38.15 -64.90
C HIS A 377 38.02 38.92 -66.22
N LEU A 378 37.62 40.19 -66.19
CA LEU A 378 37.59 41.02 -67.38
C LEU A 378 39.02 41.28 -67.91
N HIS A 379 39.15 41.25 -69.23
CA HIS A 379 40.41 41.53 -69.91
C HIS A 379 40.70 43.03 -69.91
N THR A 380 41.98 43.40 -70.02
CA THR A 380 42.46 44.79 -70.06
C THR A 380 41.69 45.67 -71.05
N LYS A 381 41.33 45.13 -72.23
CA LYS A 381 40.56 45.86 -73.25
C LYS A 381 39.11 46.13 -72.81
N GLU A 382 38.48 45.21 -72.11
CA GLU A 382 37.11 45.34 -71.61
C GLU A 382 37.05 46.35 -70.47
N ILE A 383 38.00 46.26 -69.52
CA ILE A 383 38.14 47.22 -68.43
C ILE A 383 38.42 48.63 -68.97
N ALA A 384 39.33 48.75 -69.93
CA ALA A 384 39.66 50.02 -70.58
C ALA A 384 38.41 50.66 -71.20
N LYS A 385 37.59 49.83 -71.85
CA LYS A 385 36.32 50.28 -72.41
C LYS A 385 35.41 50.80 -71.31
N ILE A 386 35.04 49.97 -70.32
CA ILE A 386 34.08 50.35 -69.25
C ILE A 386 34.50 51.62 -68.51
N LEU A 387 35.81 51.84 -68.32
CA LEU A 387 36.35 53.00 -67.62
C LEU A 387 36.64 54.22 -68.53
N LEU A 388 36.42 54.14 -69.85
CA LEU A 388 36.74 55.18 -70.85
C LEU A 388 38.19 55.66 -70.75
N ILE A 389 39.14 54.73 -70.71
CA ILE A 389 40.58 55.02 -70.70
C ILE A 389 41.31 54.19 -71.75
N ASP A 390 42.48 54.67 -72.18
CA ASP A 390 43.32 53.90 -73.09
C ASP A 390 43.72 52.55 -72.46
N PRO A 391 43.80 51.43 -73.21
CA PRO A 391 44.28 50.15 -72.68
C PRO A 391 45.65 50.21 -71.98
N ARG A 392 46.54 51.12 -72.37
CA ARG A 392 47.80 51.38 -71.65
C ARG A 392 47.55 52.07 -70.31
N SER A 393 46.53 52.92 -70.20
CA SER A 393 46.11 53.56 -68.94
C SER A 393 45.60 52.54 -67.92
N VAL A 394 44.98 51.44 -68.36
CA VAL A 394 44.66 50.30 -67.49
C VAL A 394 45.94 49.67 -66.92
N GLN A 395 46.97 49.46 -67.74
CA GLN A 395 48.24 48.90 -67.26
C GLN A 395 48.92 49.84 -66.24
N THR A 396 48.90 51.14 -66.51
CA THR A 396 49.38 52.15 -65.55
C THR A 396 48.55 52.17 -64.26
N ALA A 397 47.23 51.97 -64.34
CA ALA A 397 46.38 51.83 -63.16
C ALA A 397 46.77 50.59 -62.34
N ARG A 398 47.00 49.43 -62.98
CA ARG A 398 47.46 48.21 -62.30
C ARG A 398 48.79 48.42 -61.57
N TYR A 399 49.76 49.10 -62.20
CA TYR A 399 51.02 49.45 -61.54
C TYR A 399 50.81 50.35 -60.31
N ARG A 400 49.94 51.36 -60.41
CA ARG A 400 49.59 52.24 -59.27
C ARG A 400 48.92 51.47 -58.14
N ILE A 401 47.98 50.59 -58.47
CA ILE A 401 47.28 49.72 -57.52
C ILE A 401 48.30 48.82 -56.81
N LYS A 402 49.18 48.14 -57.57
CA LYS A 402 50.25 47.29 -57.07
C LYS A 402 51.14 48.04 -56.06
N LYS A 403 51.55 49.27 -56.39
CA LYS A 403 52.35 50.13 -55.52
C LYS A 403 51.60 50.55 -54.24
N LYS A 404 50.32 50.92 -54.34
CA LYS A 404 49.49 51.26 -53.17
C LYS A 404 49.22 50.08 -52.25
N MET A 405 49.19 48.87 -52.81
CA MET A 405 49.05 47.62 -52.07
C MET A 405 50.37 47.09 -51.50
N ASN A 406 51.50 47.79 -51.72
CA ASN A 406 52.85 47.37 -51.32
C ASN A 406 53.24 45.97 -51.82
N LEU A 407 52.81 45.58 -53.01
CA LEU A 407 53.19 44.30 -53.62
C LEU A 407 54.59 44.39 -54.25
N SER A 408 55.39 43.34 -54.07
CA SER A 408 56.74 43.19 -54.64
C SER A 408 56.71 43.04 -56.16
N GLU A 409 57.82 43.31 -56.86
CA GLU A 409 57.86 43.25 -58.33
C GLU A 409 57.48 41.88 -58.91
N GLU A 410 57.72 40.81 -58.16
CA GLU A 410 57.45 39.42 -58.55
C GLU A 410 55.99 39.00 -58.31
N GLU A 411 55.23 39.70 -57.46
CA GLU A 411 53.83 39.36 -57.16
C GLU A 411 52.87 39.86 -58.24
N ASP A 412 52.03 38.98 -58.78
CA ASP A 412 50.99 39.36 -59.73
C ASP A 412 49.76 39.96 -59.02
N LEU A 413 49.29 41.11 -59.50
CA LEU A 413 48.15 41.81 -58.90
C LEU A 413 46.85 41.00 -59.04
N ARG A 414 46.65 40.30 -60.16
CA ARG A 414 45.46 39.45 -60.34
C ARG A 414 45.51 38.31 -59.34
N ASP A 415 46.63 37.60 -59.23
CA ASP A 415 46.76 36.48 -58.29
C ASP A 415 46.54 36.94 -56.84
N TYR A 416 47.11 38.08 -56.46
CA TYR A 416 46.87 38.69 -55.15
C TYR A 416 45.38 38.96 -54.89
N LEU A 417 44.66 39.55 -55.85
CA LEU A 417 43.23 39.85 -55.71
C LEU A 417 42.37 38.58 -55.75
N LEU A 418 42.75 37.57 -56.54
CA LEU A 418 42.05 36.30 -56.57
C LEU A 418 42.16 35.57 -55.22
N ASN A 419 43.28 35.72 -54.51
CA ASN A 419 43.56 35.08 -53.23
C ASN A 419 43.29 35.98 -52.00
N LEU A 420 42.74 37.18 -52.19
CA LEU A 420 42.56 38.16 -51.11
C LEU A 420 41.56 37.69 -50.03
N VAL A 421 40.69 36.75 -50.39
CA VAL A 421 39.72 36.08 -49.51
C VAL A 421 39.61 34.65 -50.02
N GLU A 422 39.92 33.68 -49.15
CA GLU A 422 39.72 32.25 -49.35
C GLU A 422 38.68 31.76 -48.33
#